data_AF-A0A5K0ZH95-F1
#
_entry.id   AF-A0A5K0ZH95-F1
#
_cell.length_a   1.000
_cell.length_b   1.000
_cell.length_c   1.000
_cell.angle_alpha   90.00
_cell.angle_beta   90.00
_cell.angle_gamma   90.00
#
_symmetry.space_group_name_H-M   'P 1'
#
loop_
_entity.id
_entity.type
_entity.pdbx_description
1 polymer ?
#
loop_
_entity_poly.entity_id
_entity_poly.type
_entity_poly.pdbx_seq_one_letter_code
_entity_poly.pdbx_strand_id
1 'polypeptide(L)' 'AIPRKVWLDESGKQLVQWPVEELEGLRGERASVHNKRIESGSTVQVKGVQASQ' A
#
# COMPACT_ATOMS: atom_id res chain seq x y z
N ALA A 1 -15.96 4.04 -6.05
CA ALA A 1 -15.29 3.60 -4.81
C ALA A 1 -14.64 2.24 -5.07
N ILE A 2 -13.46 1.97 -4.50
CA ILE A 2 -12.77 0.68 -4.64
C ILE A 2 -13.38 -0.33 -3.63
N PRO A 3 -13.78 -1.55 -4.05
CA PRO A 3 -14.30 -2.58 -3.14
C PRO A 3 -13.28 -3.02 -2.08
N ARG A 4 -13.76 -3.40 -0.89
CA ARG A 4 -12.93 -3.89 0.22
C ARG A 4 -13.54 -5.11 0.89
N LYS A 5 -12.70 -6.09 1.21
CA LYS A 5 -13.02 -7.18 2.14
C LYS A 5 -13.03 -6.60 3.56
N VAL A 6 -13.96 -7.05 4.41
CA VAL A 6 -14.10 -6.58 5.80
C VAL A 6 -14.23 -7.77 6.74
N TRP A 7 -13.54 -7.74 7.87
CA TRP A 7 -13.62 -8.76 8.91
C TRP A 7 -13.34 -8.16 10.29
N LEU A 8 -13.68 -8.89 11.34
CA LEU A 8 -13.40 -8.50 12.72
C LEU A 8 -11.90 -8.65 13.02
N ASP A 9 -11.28 -7.64 13.61
CA ASP A 9 -9.88 -7.70 14.02
C ASP A 9 -9.67 -8.76 15.11
N GLU A 10 -8.43 -9.23 15.28
CA GLU A 10 -8.10 -10.27 16.26
C GLU A 10 -8.46 -9.91 17.70
N SER A 11 -8.42 -8.62 18.06
CA SER A 11 -8.83 -8.14 19.38
C SER A 11 -10.36 -8.04 19.55
N GLY A 12 -11.13 -8.12 18.47
CA GLY A 12 -12.59 -8.04 18.46
C GLY A 12 -13.17 -6.63 18.68
N LYS A 13 -12.33 -5.59 18.64
CA LYS A 13 -12.71 -4.22 19.00
C LYS A 13 -13.01 -3.33 17.80
N GLN A 14 -12.62 -3.76 16.61
CA GLN A 14 -12.72 -2.99 15.38
C GLN A 14 -12.83 -3.89 14.15
N LEU A 15 -13.29 -3.31 13.05
CA LEU A 15 -13.29 -3.98 11.75
C LEU A 15 -12.00 -3.61 11.00
N VAL A 16 -11.37 -4.61 10.40
CA VAL A 16 -10.27 -4.43 9.46
C VAL A 16 -10.84 -4.45 8.05
N GLN A 17 -10.33 -3.56 7.20
CA GLN A 17 -10.65 -3.54 5.79
C GLN A 17 -9.39 -3.75 4.97
N TRP A 18 -9.50 -4.54 3.90
CA TRP A 18 -8.42 -4.75 2.94
C TRP A 18 -8.95 -4.64 1.50
N PRO A 19 -8.18 -4.06 0.57
CA PRO A 19 -8.53 -4.09 -0.85
C PRO A 19 -8.83 -5.52 -1.31
N VAL A 20 -9.81 -5.67 -2.20
CA VAL A 20 -10.09 -7.00 -2.78
C VAL A 20 -8.88 -7.49 -3.58
N GLU A 21 -8.71 -8.82 -3.67
CA GLU A 21 -7.49 -9.44 -4.21
C GLU A 21 -7.32 -9.20 -5.72
N GLU A 22 -8.43 -9.01 -6.41
CA GLU A 22 -8.55 -8.66 -7.82
C GLU A 22 -7.76 -7.39 -8.17
N LEU A 23 -7.57 -6.48 -7.21
CA LEU A 23 -6.79 -5.25 -7.41
C LEU A 23 -5.28 -5.50 -7.51
N GLU A 24 -4.79 -6.62 -6.99
CA GLU A 24 -3.37 -6.99 -7.15
C GLU A 24 -3.02 -7.21 -8.63
N GLY A 25 -3.99 -7.66 -9.44
CA GLY A 25 -3.84 -7.80 -10.90
C GLY A 25 -3.71 -6.47 -11.66
N LEU A 26 -4.03 -5.34 -11.03
CA LEU A 26 -3.88 -4.01 -11.62
C LEU A 26 -2.51 -3.37 -11.33
N ARG A 27 -1.67 -4.01 -10.50
CA ARG A 27 -0.34 -3.47 -10.18
C ARG A 27 0.61 -3.62 -11.37
N GLY A 28 1.32 -2.53 -11.68
CA GLY A 28 2.43 -2.54 -12.64
C GLY A 28 3.74 -3.04 -12.01
N GLU A 29 4.86 -2.56 -12.55
CA GLU A 29 6.18 -2.94 -12.06
C GLU A 29 6.38 -2.58 -10.58
N ARG A 30 6.94 -3.53 -9.81
CA ARG A 30 7.14 -3.39 -8.37
C ARG A 30 8.43 -2.62 -8.09
N ALA A 31 8.31 -1.42 -7.55
CA ALA A 31 9.42 -0.74 -6.86
C ALA A 31 9.44 -1.13 -5.38
N SER A 32 10.64 -1.30 -4.80
CA SER A 32 10.80 -1.62 -3.38
C SER A 32 11.94 -0.82 -2.74
N VAL A 33 11.70 -0.34 -1.51
CA VAL A 33 12.66 0.42 -0.71
C VAL A 33 12.65 -0.16 0.69
N HIS A 34 13.82 -0.55 1.18
CA HIS A 34 13.97 -1.18 2.49
C HIS A 34 15.07 -0.46 3.29
N ASN A 35 14.95 -0.45 4.62
CA ASN A 35 15.97 0.06 5.56
C ASN A 35 16.46 1.50 5.26
N LYS A 36 15.60 2.35 4.70
CA LYS A 36 15.93 3.75 4.40
C LYS A 36 15.53 4.65 5.56
N ARG A 37 16.48 5.37 6.15
CA ARG A 37 16.21 6.42 7.13
C ARG A 37 15.55 7.62 6.44
N ILE A 38 14.42 8.07 6.96
CA ILE A 38 13.73 9.29 6.54
C ILE A 38 13.90 10.32 7.65
N GLU A 39 14.60 11.41 7.34
CA GLU A 39 14.83 12.51 8.30
C GLU A 39 13.68 13.51 8.26
N SER A 40 13.46 14.25 9.35
CA SER A 40 12.39 15.24 9.44
C SER A 40 12.53 16.29 8.34
N GLY A 41 11.45 16.56 7.61
CA GLY A 41 11.44 17.50 6.49
C GLY A 41 12.13 17.01 5.21
N SER A 42 12.69 15.79 5.20
CA SER A 42 13.34 15.22 4.03
C SER A 42 12.35 14.52 3.09
N THR A 43 12.73 14.36 1.81
CA THR A 43 12.00 13.56 0.84
C THR A 43 12.89 12.42 0.35
N VAL A 44 12.33 11.22 0.24
CA VAL A 44 13.02 10.07 -0.35
C VAL A 44 12.43 9.79 -1.72
N GLN A 45 13.25 9.93 -2.76
CA GLN A 45 12.86 9.57 -4.11
C GLN A 45 12.82 8.05 -4.27
N VAL A 46 11.67 7.52 -4.68
CA VAL A 46 11.52 6.11 -5.09
C VAL A 46 11.86 6.01 -6.57
N LYS A 47 12.82 5.16 -6.91
CA LYS A 47 13.22 4.88 -8.31
C LYS A 47 12.46 3.67 -8.85
N GLY A 48 12.33 3.56 -10.17
CA GLY A 48 11.69 2.42 -10.83
C GLY A 48 10.17 2.43 -10.78
N VAL A 49 9.56 3.60 -10.55
CA VAL A 49 8.11 3.81 -10.70
C VAL A 49 7.88 4.69 -11.92
N GLN A 50 7.23 4.16 -12.94
CA GLN A 50 6.72 4.97 -14.03
C GLN A 50 5.34 5.49 -13.63
N ALA A 51 5.21 6.81 -13.47
CA ALA A 51 3.92 7.42 -13.18
C ALA A 51 2.99 7.25 -14.40
N SER A 52 1.80 6.70 -14.19
CA SER A 52 0.73 6.86 -15.16
C SER A 52 0.18 8.26 -15.00
N GLN A 53 0.35 9.11 -16.02
CA GLN A 53 -0.44 10.33 -16.16
C GLN A 53 -1.83 10.01 -16.70
#